data_AF-A0A372UDI1-F1
#
_entry.id   AF-A0A372UDI1-F1
#
_cell.length_a   1.000
_cell.length_b   1.000
_cell.length_c   1.000
_cell.angle_alpha   90.00
_cell.angle_beta   90.00
_cell.angle_gamma   90.00
#
_symmetry.space_group_name_H-M   'P 1'
#
loop_
_entity.id
_entity.type
_entity.pdbx_description
1 polymer ?
#
loop_
_entity_poly.entity_id
_entity_poly.type
_entity_poly.pdbx_seq_one_letter_code
_entity_poly.pdbx_strand_id
1 'polypeptide(L)' 'MIIQPEWGTRNVNKYFYESEARRIADLNEIFGEVELTEDEQRILIWLAGWDEYTIENMLSAIRKAMVAEAKRLKAARP' A
#
# COMPACT_ATOMS: atom_id res chain seq x y z
N MET A 1 4.94 9.54 0.47
CA MET A 1 4.45 8.73 -0.67
C MET A 1 5.46 7.66 -1.01
N ILE A 2 5.00 6.45 -1.27
CA ILE A 2 5.79 5.30 -1.70
C ILE A 2 6.24 5.55 -3.15
N ILE A 3 7.54 5.41 -3.39
CA ILE A 3 8.15 5.61 -4.71
C ILE A 3 8.54 4.25 -5.28
N GLN A 4 8.11 3.98 -6.51
CA GLN A 4 8.51 2.76 -7.20
C GLN A 4 10.02 2.80 -7.47
N PRO A 5 10.77 1.70 -7.20
CA PRO A 5 12.18 1.61 -7.57
C PRO A 5 12.36 1.73 -9.09
N GLU A 6 13.39 2.44 -9.54
CA GLU A 6 13.63 2.70 -10.97
C GLU A 6 13.70 1.41 -11.81
N TRP A 7 13.18 1.49 -13.05
CA TRP A 7 13.25 0.37 -14.00
C TRP A 7 14.69 -0.07 -14.26
N GLY A 8 14.94 -1.38 -14.24
CA GLY A 8 16.27 -1.96 -14.47
C GLY A 8 17.14 -2.09 -13.21
N THR A 9 16.73 -1.50 -12.07
CA THR A 9 17.42 -1.73 -10.77
C THR A 9 17.10 -3.09 -10.16
N ARG A 10 16.03 -3.73 -10.61
CA ARG A 10 15.58 -5.08 -10.21
C ARG A 10 15.36 -5.94 -11.45
N ASN A 11 15.63 -7.25 -11.32
CA ASN A 11 15.40 -8.23 -12.38
C ASN A 11 13.90 -8.62 -12.47
N VAL A 12 13.08 -7.70 -13.00
CA VAL A 12 11.63 -7.89 -13.18
C VAL A 12 11.26 -7.61 -14.64
N ASN A 13 10.19 -8.24 -15.12
CA ASN A 13 9.69 -7.98 -16.47
C ASN A 13 8.83 -6.69 -16.51
N LYS A 14 8.57 -6.20 -17.73
CA LYS A 14 7.84 -4.94 -17.95
C LYS A 14 6.42 -4.96 -17.36
N TYR A 15 5.70 -6.07 -17.55
CA TYR A 15 4.32 -6.21 -17.05
C TYR A 15 4.25 -6.22 -15.52
N PHE A 16 5.24 -6.83 -14.87
CA PHE A 16 5.37 -6.78 -13.41
C PHE A 16 5.57 -5.34 -12.95
N TYR A 17 6.49 -4.61 -13.57
CA TYR A 17 6.77 -3.22 -13.21
C TYR A 17 5.57 -2.30 -13.40
N GLU A 18 4.84 -2.42 -14.51
CA GLU A 18 3.61 -1.65 -14.75
C GLU A 18 2.49 -2.00 -13.75
N SER A 19 2.39 -3.26 -13.34
CA SER A 19 1.38 -3.70 -12.37
C SER A 19 1.74 -3.27 -10.95
N GLU A 20 3.01 -3.33 -10.57
CA GLU A 20 3.51 -2.80 -9.32
C GLU A 20 3.29 -1.28 -9.23
N ALA A 21 3.51 -0.54 -10.31
CA ALA A 21 3.27 0.91 -10.35
C ALA A 21 1.81 1.25 -10.02
N ARG A 22 0.85 0.51 -10.62
CA ARG A 22 -0.59 0.67 -10.34
C ARG A 22 -0.92 0.40 -8.88
N ARG A 23 -0.38 -0.68 -8.31
CA ARG A 23 -0.62 -1.05 -6.91
C ARG A 23 0.02 -0.08 -5.91
N ILE A 24 1.19 0.47 -6.25
CA ILE A 24 1.82 1.55 -5.47
C ILE A 24 0.94 2.81 -5.49
N ALA A 25 0.25 3.10 -6.60
CA ALA A 25 -0.71 4.20 -6.65
C ALA A 25 -1.90 3.96 -5.70
N ASP A 26 -2.48 2.75 -5.69
CA ASP A 26 -3.57 2.38 -4.77
C ASP A 26 -3.15 2.46 -3.30
N LEU A 27 -1.92 2.03 -3.00
CA LEU A 27 -1.33 2.15 -1.68
C LEU A 27 -1.18 3.63 -1.28
N ASN A 28 -0.65 4.47 -2.16
CA ASN A 28 -0.51 5.90 -1.92
C ASN A 28 -1.86 6.60 -1.71
N GLU A 29 -2.94 6.14 -2.37
CA GLU A 29 -4.29 6.66 -2.12
C GLU A 29 -4.76 6.33 -0.69
N ILE A 30 -4.51 5.12 -0.20
CA ILE A 30 -4.91 4.70 1.15
C ILE A 30 -4.10 5.41 2.23
N PHE A 31 -2.78 5.46 2.07
CA PHE A 31 -1.90 6.09 3.06
C PHE A 31 -1.95 7.61 2.99
N GLY A 32 -2.24 8.20 1.84
CA GLY A 32 -2.36 9.64 1.67
C GLY A 32 -1.10 10.39 2.15
N GLU A 33 -1.29 11.28 3.11
CA GLU A 33 -0.23 12.09 3.71
C GLU A 33 0.44 11.45 4.93
N VAL A 34 0.10 10.20 5.27
CA VAL A 34 0.75 9.47 6.36
C VAL A 34 2.25 9.34 6.06
N GLU A 35 3.07 9.80 7.01
CA GLU A 35 4.51 9.62 6.96
C GLU A 35 4.85 8.15 7.20
N LEU A 36 5.51 7.54 6.22
CA LEU A 36 5.96 6.15 6.26
C LEU A 36 7.48 6.12 6.43
N THR A 37 7.95 5.32 7.38
CA THR A 37 9.36 5.02 7.54
C THR A 37 9.90 4.32 6.29
N GLU A 38 11.22 4.33 6.11
CA GLU A 38 11.85 3.65 4.98
C GLU A 38 11.52 2.14 4.94
N ASP A 39 11.48 1.49 6.12
CA ASP A 39 11.21 0.07 6.21
C ASP A 39 9.75 -0.26 5.88
N GLU A 40 8.80 0.58 6.30
CA GLU A 40 7.41 0.47 5.88
C GLU A 40 7.27 0.63 4.36
N GLN A 41 7.94 1.63 3.76
CA GLN A 41 7.93 1.80 2.31
C GLN A 41 8.52 0.59 1.59
N ARG A 42 9.64 0.03 2.05
CA ARG A 42 10.25 -1.19 1.49
C ARG A 42 9.30 -2.37 1.56
N ILE A 43 8.63 -2.57 2.68
CA ILE A 43 7.65 -3.64 2.87
C ILE A 43 6.45 -3.45 1.93
N LEU A 44 5.95 -2.23 1.77
CA LEU A 44 4.81 -1.94 0.90
C LEU A 44 5.15 -2.08 -0.59
N ILE A 45 6.37 -1.72 -1.00
CA ILE A 45 6.88 -1.99 -2.36
C ILE A 45 6.97 -3.50 -2.59
N TRP A 46 7.50 -4.25 -1.63
CA TRP A 46 7.54 -5.71 -1.71
C TRP A 46 6.14 -6.32 -1.82
N LEU A 47 5.18 -5.80 -1.05
CA LEU A 47 3.78 -6.21 -1.12
C LEU A 47 3.16 -5.90 -2.50
N ALA A 48 3.43 -4.74 -3.08
CA ALA A 48 2.93 -4.37 -4.41
C ALA A 48 3.36 -5.33 -5.54
N GLY A 49 4.39 -6.15 -5.31
CA GLY A 49 4.82 -7.21 -6.21
C GLY A 49 3.92 -8.45 -6.23
N TRP A 50 3.02 -8.63 -5.26
CA TRP A 50 2.11 -9.78 -5.20
C TRP A 50 1.00 -9.68 -6.25
N ASP A 51 0.26 -10.77 -6.45
CA ASP A 51 -0.84 -10.80 -7.40
C ASP A 51 -1.97 -9.83 -7.00
N GLU A 52 -2.80 -9.48 -7.97
CA GLU A 52 -3.86 -8.48 -7.81
C GLU A 52 -4.86 -8.86 -6.72
N TYR A 53 -5.28 -10.13 -6.65
CA TYR A 53 -6.23 -10.59 -5.64
C TYR A 53 -5.64 -10.47 -4.23
N THR A 54 -4.37 -10.82 -4.04
CA THR A 54 -3.71 -10.66 -2.74
C THR A 54 -3.68 -9.19 -2.30
N ILE A 55 -3.27 -8.28 -3.19
CA ILE A 55 -3.20 -6.85 -2.87
C ILE A 55 -4.59 -6.26 -2.60
N GLU A 56 -5.58 -6.52 -3.47
CA GLU A 56 -6.93 -5.99 -3.29
C GLU A 56 -7.55 -6.41 -1.96
N ASN A 57 -7.41 -7.67 -1.57
CA ASN A 57 -7.93 -8.16 -0.30
C ASN A 57 -7.21 -7.56 0.91
N MET A 58 -5.89 -7.40 0.82
CA MET A 58 -5.11 -6.74 1.88
C MET A 58 -5.50 -5.28 2.04
N LEU A 59 -5.62 -4.51 0.95
CA LEU A 59 -6.08 -3.13 0.97
C LEU A 59 -7.51 -3.01 1.53
N SER A 60 -8.39 -3.93 1.17
CA SER A 60 -9.75 -4.03 1.74
C SER A 60 -9.72 -4.24 3.25
N ALA A 61 -8.85 -5.12 3.75
CA ALA A 61 -8.69 -5.36 5.18
C ALA A 61 -8.16 -4.12 5.93
N ILE A 62 -7.15 -3.43 5.38
CA ILE A 62 -6.60 -2.19 5.95
C ILE A 62 -7.69 -1.11 6.06
N ARG A 63 -8.45 -0.87 4.98
CA ARG A 63 -9.57 0.10 4.99
C ARG A 63 -10.60 -0.23 6.08
N LYS A 64 -10.95 -1.52 6.24
CA LYS A 64 -11.88 -1.96 7.30
C LYS A 64 -11.31 -1.71 8.69
N ALA A 65 -10.01 -1.96 8.91
CA ALA A 65 -9.35 -1.70 10.18
C ALA A 65 -9.35 -0.20 10.52
N MET A 66 -9.06 0.68 9.55
CA MET A 66 -9.12 2.14 9.73
C MET A 66 -10.53 2.61 10.11
N VAL A 67 -11.57 2.10 9.44
CA VAL A 67 -12.97 2.41 9.76
C VAL A 67 -13.34 1.93 11.16
N ALA A 68 -12.90 0.73 11.56
CA ALA A 68 -13.15 0.20 12.90
C ALA A 68 -12.49 1.08 13.97
N GLU A 69 -11.25 1.52 13.74
CA GLU A 69 -10.53 2.39 14.68
C GLU A 69 -11.17 3.78 14.79
N ALA A 70 -11.55 4.39 13.65
CA ALA A 70 -12.27 5.65 13.66
C ALA A 70 -13.60 5.57 14.44
N LYS A 71 -14.30 4.43 14.38
CA LYS A 71 -15.51 4.19 15.19
C LYS A 71 -15.19 4.09 16.68
N ARG A 72 -14.11 3.39 17.07
CA ARG A 72 -13.67 3.30 18.47
C ARG A 72 -13.31 4.66 19.04
N LEU A 73 -12.53 5.46 18.31
CA LEU A 73 -12.15 6.81 18.72
C LEU A 73 -13.36 7.74 18.86
N LYS A 74 -14.35 7.63 17.97
CA LYS A 74 -15.61 8.38 18.10
C LYS A 74 -16.42 7.96 19.33
N ALA A 75 -16.48 6.66 19.64
CA ALA A 75 -17.19 6.16 20.81
C ALA A 75 -16.49 6.47 22.13
N ALA A 76 -15.17 6.65 22.13
CA ALA A 76 -14.38 7.03 23.29
C ALA A 76 -14.38 8.54 23.58
N ARG A 77 -14.95 9.36 22.70
CA ARG A 77 -15.09 10.81 22.91
C ARG A 77 -16.29 11.06 23.84
N PRO A 78 -16.12 11.76 24.97
CA PRO A 78 -17.20 12.05 25.92
C PRO A 78 -18.28 12.98 25.34
#